data_AF-A0A1V3SJQ3-F1
#
_entry.id   AF-A0A1V3SJQ3-F1
#
_cell.length_a   1.000
_cell.length_b   1.000
_cell.length_c   1.000
_cell.angle_alpha   90.00
_cell.angle_beta   90.00
_cell.angle_gamma   90.00
#
_symmetry.space_group_name_H-M   'P 1'
#
loop_
_entity.id
_entity.type
_entity.pdbx_description
1 polymer ?
#
loop_
_entity_poly.entity_id
_entity_poly.type
_entity_poly.pdbx_seq_one_letter_code
_entity_poly.pdbx_strand_id
1 'polypeptide(L)'
;MDVVEQRPRLVSLRVTQFRGDNSAPAPAPQKLSLELRQDIEVGLGTSANADGPLLALVNVALHATAKAPDGTDIGAFFEGRYEGKFEYPAGVTEELIGPRFAMEPYQYVLVAQVVPLAMTHFRRELQAMGLDARELPLGL
;
A
#
# COMPACT_ATOMS: atom_id res chain seq x y z
N MET A 1 30.38 -16.80 -15.91
CA MET A 1 29.88 -16.14 -14.69
C MET A 1 28.37 -16.28 -14.76
N ASP A 2 27.80 -17.14 -13.92
CA ASP A 2 26.35 -17.27 -13.85
C ASP A 2 25.78 -15.99 -13.23
N VAL A 3 24.92 -15.32 -13.99
CA VAL A 3 24.19 -14.15 -13.49
C VAL A 3 23.10 -14.69 -12.57
N VAL A 4 23.30 -14.58 -11.26
CA VAL A 4 22.26 -14.89 -10.28
C VAL A 4 21.08 -13.96 -10.56
N GLU A 5 19.89 -14.53 -10.78
CA GLU A 5 18.65 -13.75 -10.91
C GLU A 5 18.43 -13.00 -9.59
N GLN A 6 18.49 -11.67 -9.62
CA GLN A 6 18.37 -10.82 -8.42
C GLN A 6 16.99 -10.17 -8.27
N ARG A 7 16.04 -10.55 -9.13
CA ARG A 7 14.72 -9.94 -9.16
C ARG A 7 13.82 -10.63 -8.13
N PRO A 8 13.30 -9.90 -7.13
CA PRO A 8 12.39 -10.49 -6.18
C PRO A 8 10.98 -10.61 -6.80
N ARG A 9 10.19 -11.55 -6.27
CA ARG A 9 8.81 -11.81 -6.72
C ARG A 9 7.83 -11.42 -5.63
N LEU A 10 6.75 -10.71 -5.99
CA LEU A 10 5.64 -10.47 -5.07
C LEU A 10 4.95 -11.81 -4.76
N VAL A 11 5.10 -12.30 -3.54
CA VAL A 11 4.57 -13.61 -3.11
C VAL A 11 3.30 -13.48 -2.27
N SER A 12 3.07 -12.32 -1.65
CA SER A 12 1.81 -12.05 -0.97
C SER A 12 1.50 -10.57 -0.87
N LEU A 13 0.21 -10.26 -0.90
CA LEU A 13 -0.33 -8.98 -0.46
C LEU A 13 -1.39 -9.28 0.61
N ARG A 14 -1.32 -8.58 1.74
CA ARG A 14 -2.32 -8.71 2.80
C ARG A 14 -2.79 -7.36 3.31
N VAL A 15 -4.05 -7.31 3.71
CA VAL A 15 -4.61 -6.23 4.53
C VAL A 15 -4.29 -6.59 5.98
N THR A 16 -3.49 -5.78 6.65
CA THR A 16 -3.11 -6.00 8.05
C THR A 16 -4.08 -5.31 9.01
N GLN A 17 -4.68 -4.21 8.57
CA GLN A 17 -5.72 -3.49 9.32
C GLN A 17 -6.62 -2.74 8.34
N PHE A 18 -7.92 -2.69 8.63
CA PHE A 18 -8.83 -1.77 7.97
C PHE A 18 -9.85 -1.25 8.98
N ARG A 19 -10.09 0.06 8.96
CA ARG A 19 -11.08 0.72 9.80
C ARG A 19 -11.78 1.79 8.96
N GLY A 20 -13.10 1.76 8.95
CA GLY A 20 -13.91 2.85 8.40
C GLY A 20 -14.97 3.24 9.41
N ASP A 21 -15.22 4.53 9.51
CA ASP A 21 -16.39 5.09 10.19
C ASP A 21 -17.08 6.03 9.22
N ASN A 22 -18.36 5.77 8.97
CA ASN A 22 -19.23 6.65 8.20
C ASN A 22 -20.51 6.89 9.00
N SER A 23 -20.37 7.62 10.11
CA SER A 23 -21.49 8.05 10.95
C SER A 23 -22.19 9.29 10.42
N ALA A 24 -21.75 9.83 9.27
CA ALA A 24 -22.36 11.00 8.66
C ALA A 24 -23.82 10.67 8.30
N PRO A 25 -24.79 11.53 8.67
CA PRO A 25 -26.16 11.38 8.17
C PRO A 25 -26.09 11.36 6.64
N ALA A 26 -26.78 10.42 5.99
CA ALA A 26 -26.81 10.33 4.54
C ALA A 26 -27.17 11.71 3.97
N PRO A 27 -26.21 12.47 3.41
CA PRO A 27 -26.52 13.80 2.94
C PRO A 27 -27.43 13.68 1.72
N ALA A 28 -28.24 14.70 1.45
CA ALA A 28 -28.83 14.86 0.12
C ALA A 28 -27.70 14.68 -0.93
N PRO A 29 -27.97 14.11 -2.11
CA PRO A 29 -26.92 13.70 -3.05
C PRO A 29 -25.98 14.88 -3.37
N GLN A 30 -24.86 14.92 -2.66
CA GLN A 30 -23.85 15.96 -2.73
C GLN A 30 -22.53 15.30 -3.10
N LYS A 31 -21.77 15.96 -3.97
CA LYS A 31 -20.44 15.48 -4.33
C LYS A 31 -19.51 15.67 -3.13
N LEU A 32 -19.17 14.58 -2.47
CA LEU A 32 -18.13 14.55 -1.44
C LEU A 32 -16.76 14.51 -2.11
N SER A 33 -15.79 15.20 -1.55
CA SER A 33 -14.38 15.02 -1.91
C SER A 33 -13.69 14.15 -0.85
N LEU A 34 -12.70 13.37 -1.30
CA LEU A 34 -11.87 12.56 -0.43
C LEU A 34 -10.49 13.19 -0.37
N GLU A 35 -10.05 13.54 0.84
CA GLU A 35 -8.66 13.91 1.09
C GLU A 35 -7.89 12.64 1.44
N LEU A 36 -6.99 12.22 0.55
CA LEU A 36 -6.20 11.00 0.70
C LEU A 36 -4.78 11.35 1.14
N ARG A 37 -4.32 10.72 2.22
CA ARG A 37 -2.91 10.67 2.62
C ARG A 37 -2.39 9.24 2.49
N GLN A 38 -1.14 9.12 2.04
CA GLN A 38 -0.46 7.85 1.85
C GLN A 38 0.90 7.91 2.56
N ASP A 39 1.19 6.92 3.40
CA ASP A 39 2.51 6.72 4.01
C ASP A 39 3.02 5.33 3.56
N ILE A 40 4.20 5.30 2.95
CA ILE A 40 4.77 4.09 2.34
C ILE A 40 6.16 3.85 2.91
N GLU A 41 6.39 2.64 3.40
CA GLU A 41 7.68 2.21 3.94
C GLU A 41 8.16 0.97 3.20
N VAL A 42 9.46 0.91 2.94
CA VAL A 42 10.09 -0.19 2.21
C VAL A 42 11.26 -0.70 3.05
N GLY A 43 11.27 -2.01 3.34
CA GLY A 43 12.28 -2.63 4.21
C GLY A 43 12.85 -3.92 3.64
N LEU A 44 14.12 -4.18 3.92
CA LEU A 44 14.74 -5.50 3.73
C LEU A 44 14.72 -6.25 5.05
N GLY A 45 14.61 -7.58 4.96
CA GLY A 45 14.75 -8.46 6.11
C GLY A 45 14.95 -9.89 5.70
N THR A 46 15.33 -10.75 6.64
CA THR A 46 15.38 -12.19 6.42
C THR A 46 14.08 -12.84 6.85
N SER A 47 13.75 -13.99 6.25
CA SER A 47 12.68 -14.84 6.73
C SER A 47 12.89 -15.19 8.22
N ALA A 48 11.81 -15.51 8.93
CA ALA A 48 11.86 -15.93 10.35
C ALA A 48 12.75 -17.17 10.59
N ASN A 49 13.06 -17.92 9.54
CA ASN A 49 14.03 -19.01 9.56
C ASN A 49 15.39 -18.48 9.11
N ALA A 50 16.45 -18.78 9.88
CA ALA A 50 17.82 -18.30 9.59
C ALA A 50 18.34 -18.68 8.19
N ASP A 51 17.84 -19.78 7.63
CA ASP A 51 18.18 -20.26 6.27
C ASP A 51 17.13 -19.86 5.21
N GLY A 52 16.14 -19.05 5.57
CA GLY A 52 15.09 -18.63 4.66
C GLY A 52 15.55 -17.53 3.69
N PRO A 53 14.78 -17.30 2.62
CA PRO A 53 15.14 -16.32 1.60
C PRO A 53 15.18 -14.90 2.18
N LEU A 54 16.00 -14.04 1.56
CA LEU A 54 15.92 -12.60 1.77
C LEU A 54 14.54 -12.12 1.31
N LEU A 55 13.96 -11.20 2.06
CA LEU A 55 12.66 -10.61 1.82
C LEU A 55 12.79 -9.09 1.63
N ALA A 56 11.91 -8.55 0.78
CA ALA A 56 11.57 -7.13 0.82
C ALA A 56 10.10 -6.96 1.21
N LEU A 57 9.83 -5.99 2.07
CA LEU A 57 8.49 -5.65 2.52
C LEU A 57 8.17 -4.23 2.06
N VAL A 58 6.94 -4.04 1.58
CA VAL A 58 6.36 -2.74 1.31
C VAL A 58 5.12 -2.60 2.19
N ASN A 59 5.19 -1.71 3.18
CA ASN A 59 4.06 -1.34 4.01
C ASN A 59 3.41 -0.09 3.43
N VAL A 60 2.09 -0.11 3.28
CA VAL A 60 1.31 1.02 2.80
C VAL A 60 0.22 1.33 3.82
N ALA A 61 0.21 2.55 4.33
CA ALA A 61 -0.88 3.10 5.12
C ALA A 61 -1.65 4.13 4.27
N LEU A 62 -2.95 3.93 4.14
CA LEU A 62 -3.87 4.81 3.43
C LEU A 62 -4.84 5.42 4.43
N HIS A 63 -4.93 6.74 4.41
CA HIS A 63 -5.86 7.49 5.25
C HIS A 63 -6.74 8.35 4.35
N ALA A 64 -8.06 8.26 4.52
CA ALA A 64 -8.99 9.13 3.81
C ALA A 64 -9.98 9.78 4.77
N THR A 65 -10.22 11.07 4.57
CA THR A 65 -11.31 11.80 5.20
C THR A 65 -12.26 12.33 4.14
N ALA A 66 -13.56 12.29 4.42
CA ALA A 66 -14.54 12.87 3.53
C ALA A 66 -14.80 14.33 3.89
N LYS A 67 -14.81 15.19 2.86
CA LYS A 67 -15.08 16.61 2.98
C LYS A 67 -16.32 16.98 2.17
N ALA A 68 -17.09 17.93 2.69
CA ALA A 68 -18.14 18.62 1.94
C ALA A 68 -17.52 19.56 0.88
N PRO A 69 -18.32 20.06 -0.10
CA PRO A 69 -17.81 20.97 -1.13
C PRO A 69 -17.19 22.26 -0.59
N ASP A 70 -17.58 22.70 0.59
CA ASP A 70 -17.04 23.87 1.29
C ASP A 70 -15.77 23.56 2.12
N GLY A 71 -15.29 22.31 2.09
CA GLY A 71 -14.12 21.85 2.83
C GLY A 71 -14.42 21.38 4.26
N THR A 72 -15.67 21.37 4.70
CA THR A 72 -16.05 20.92 6.05
C THR A 72 -15.88 19.40 6.19
N ASP A 73 -15.28 18.95 7.30
CA ASP A 73 -15.26 17.54 7.67
C ASP A 73 -16.68 17.05 7.97
N ILE A 74 -17.11 16.00 7.28
CA ILE A 74 -18.43 15.41 7.51
C ILE A 74 -18.41 14.27 8.53
N GLY A 75 -17.25 14.00 9.14
CA GLY A 75 -17.07 12.97 10.17
C GLY A 75 -16.88 11.55 9.65
N ALA A 76 -16.70 11.33 8.34
CA ALA A 76 -16.35 10.03 7.79
C ALA A 76 -14.82 9.91 7.60
N PHE A 77 -14.24 8.86 8.18
CA PHE A 77 -12.80 8.58 8.10
C PHE A 77 -12.53 7.11 7.79
N PHE A 78 -11.43 6.86 7.09
CA PHE A 78 -11.04 5.53 6.66
C PHE A 78 -9.53 5.37 6.80
N GLU A 79 -9.11 4.23 7.31
CA GLU A 79 -7.72 3.84 7.45
C GLU A 79 -7.55 2.40 6.95
N GLY A 80 -6.59 2.18 6.06
CA GLY A 80 -6.21 0.84 5.60
C GLY A 80 -4.70 0.65 5.68
N ARG A 81 -4.26 -0.47 6.22
CA ARG A 81 -2.85 -0.88 6.27
C ARG A 81 -2.66 -2.16 5.48
N TYR A 82 -1.63 -2.14 4.64
CA TYR A 82 -1.33 -3.20 3.69
C TYR A 82 0.14 -3.57 3.76
N GLU A 83 0.43 -4.84 3.54
CA GLU A 83 1.79 -5.35 3.44
C GLU A 83 1.93 -6.16 2.16
N GLY A 84 2.83 -5.72 1.28
CA GLY A 84 3.33 -6.49 0.15
C GLY A 84 4.64 -7.17 0.52
N LYS A 85 4.72 -8.48 0.33
CA LYS A 85 5.91 -9.27 0.61
C LYS A 85 6.52 -9.78 -0.67
N PHE A 86 7.80 -9.50 -0.83
CA PHE A 86 8.62 -9.93 -1.93
C PHE A 86 9.66 -10.94 -1.45
N GLU A 87 9.86 -11.98 -2.23
CA GLU A 87 10.87 -13.01 -1.97
C GLU A 87 11.97 -12.95 -3.02
N TYR A 88 13.22 -12.89 -2.57
CA TYR A 88 14.38 -12.97 -3.44
C TYR A 88 14.72 -14.44 -3.77
N PRO A 89 15.30 -14.71 -4.95
CA PRO A 89 15.80 -16.04 -5.28
C PRO A 89 16.86 -16.54 -4.30
N ALA A 90 17.00 -17.87 -4.21
CA ALA A 90 17.99 -18.50 -3.36
C ALA A 90 19.41 -18.01 -3.69
N GLY A 91 20.23 -17.81 -2.65
CA GLY A 91 21.62 -17.33 -2.79
C GLY A 91 21.76 -15.82 -2.93
N VAL A 92 20.66 -15.05 -2.95
CA VAL A 92 20.70 -13.60 -2.84
C VAL A 92 20.87 -13.19 -1.37
N THR A 93 21.87 -12.35 -1.10
CA THR A 93 22.17 -11.85 0.25
C THR A 93 21.95 -10.34 0.35
N GLU A 94 21.91 -9.82 1.58
CA GLU A 94 21.75 -8.39 1.82
C GLU A 94 22.94 -7.58 1.29
N GLU A 95 24.17 -8.10 1.34
CA GLU A 95 25.35 -7.42 0.80
C GLU A 95 25.25 -7.20 -0.72
N LEU A 96 24.60 -8.14 -1.41
CA LEU A 96 24.43 -8.09 -2.86
C LEU A 96 23.38 -7.04 -3.29
N ILE A 97 22.32 -6.89 -2.49
CA ILE A 97 21.13 -6.12 -2.86
C ILE A 97 21.04 -4.79 -2.13
N GLY A 98 21.55 -4.68 -0.90
CA GLY A 98 21.52 -3.49 -0.06
C GLY A 98 21.87 -2.19 -0.81
N PRO A 99 22.98 -2.14 -1.59
CA PRO A 99 23.32 -0.95 -2.37
C PRO A 99 22.26 -0.56 -3.41
N ARG A 100 21.65 -1.54 -4.09
CA ARG A 100 20.55 -1.28 -5.05
C ARG A 100 19.26 -0.92 -4.33
N PHE A 101 18.96 -1.58 -3.22
CA PHE A 101 17.77 -1.35 -2.42
C PHE A 101 17.74 0.05 -1.81
N ALA A 102 18.90 0.62 -1.49
CA ALA A 102 19.01 2.01 -1.05
C ALA A 102 18.70 3.04 -2.15
N MET A 103 18.65 2.62 -3.43
CA MET A 103 18.32 3.51 -4.53
C MET A 103 16.80 3.67 -4.68
N GLU A 104 16.33 4.90 -4.69
CA GLU A 104 14.91 5.23 -4.88
C GLU A 104 14.27 4.55 -6.10
N PRO A 105 14.90 4.49 -7.30
CA PRO A 105 14.33 3.78 -8.45
C PRO A 105 14.05 2.29 -8.19
N TYR A 106 14.87 1.63 -7.37
CA TYR A 106 14.66 0.22 -7.04
C TYR A 106 13.47 0.05 -6.09
N GLN A 107 13.39 0.90 -5.06
CA GLN A 107 12.25 0.91 -4.13
C GLN A 107 10.94 1.21 -4.87
N TYR A 108 10.96 2.17 -5.80
CA TYR A 108 9.82 2.52 -6.62
C TYR A 108 9.23 1.32 -7.37
N VAL A 109 10.07 0.43 -7.92
CA VAL A 109 9.61 -0.78 -8.63
C VAL A 109 8.87 -1.75 -7.71
N LEU A 110 9.27 -1.84 -6.44
CA LEU A 110 8.56 -2.66 -5.45
C LEU A 110 7.21 -2.00 -5.09
N VAL A 111 7.24 -0.70 -4.83
CA VAL A 111 6.05 0.07 -4.43
C VAL A 111 5.00 0.11 -5.53
N ALA A 112 5.40 0.29 -6.78
CA ALA A 112 4.51 0.35 -7.95
C ALA A 112 3.72 -0.96 -8.19
N GLN A 113 4.14 -2.08 -7.61
CA GLN A 113 3.39 -3.34 -7.66
C GLN A 113 2.38 -3.48 -6.51
N VAL A 114 2.63 -2.82 -5.38
CA VAL A 114 1.85 -3.00 -4.14
C VAL A 114 0.77 -1.93 -4.01
N VAL A 115 1.11 -0.66 -4.25
CA VAL A 115 0.19 0.47 -4.08
C VAL A 115 -1.09 0.31 -4.90
N PRO A 116 -1.06 -0.10 -6.18
CA PRO A 116 -2.30 -0.27 -6.94
C PRO A 116 -3.24 -1.33 -6.40
N LEU A 117 -2.68 -2.41 -5.86
CA LEU A 117 -3.47 -3.48 -5.27
C LEU A 117 -4.09 -3.03 -3.93
N ALA A 118 -3.30 -2.37 -3.08
CA ALA A 118 -3.77 -1.77 -1.84
C ALA A 118 -4.89 -0.75 -2.09
N MET A 119 -4.68 0.13 -3.07
CA MET A 119 -5.62 1.18 -3.44
C MET A 119 -6.90 0.65 -4.07
N THR A 120 -6.81 -0.41 -4.88
CA THR A 120 -7.99 -1.10 -5.44
C THR A 120 -8.86 -1.66 -4.31
N HIS A 121 -8.26 -2.31 -3.33
CA HIS A 121 -8.98 -2.79 -2.14
C HIS A 121 -9.60 -1.62 -1.37
N PHE A 122 -8.80 -0.59 -1.08
CA PHE A 122 -9.25 0.58 -0.31
C PHE A 122 -10.47 1.25 -0.96
N ARG A 123 -10.43 1.51 -2.27
CA ARG A 123 -11.54 2.08 -3.03
C ARG A 123 -12.81 1.23 -2.94
N ARG A 124 -12.68 -0.10 -3.03
CA ARG A 124 -13.80 -1.02 -2.90
C ARG A 124 -14.48 -0.89 -1.54
N GLU A 125 -13.70 -0.84 -0.45
CA GLU A 125 -14.26 -0.71 0.90
C GLU A 125 -14.93 0.65 1.12
N LEU A 126 -14.35 1.74 0.62
CA LEU A 126 -14.98 3.07 0.67
C LEU A 126 -16.33 3.08 -0.06
N GLN A 127 -16.38 2.44 -1.24
CA GLN A 127 -17.63 2.31 -2.02
C GLN A 127 -18.67 1.44 -1.32
N ALA A 128 -18.26 0.35 -0.66
CA ALA A 128 -19.15 -0.46 0.16
C ALA A 128 -19.76 0.32 1.33
N MET A 129 -19.06 1.35 1.81
CA MET A 129 -19.54 2.29 2.84
C MET A 129 -20.27 3.51 2.27
N GLY A 130 -20.59 3.51 0.98
CA GLY A 130 -21.42 4.53 0.33
C GLY A 130 -20.68 5.77 -0.16
N LEU A 131 -19.34 5.76 -0.19
CA LEU A 131 -18.55 6.87 -0.73
C LEU A 131 -18.17 6.68 -2.19
N ASP A 132 -18.18 7.78 -2.95
CA ASP A 132 -17.67 7.78 -4.32
C ASP A 132 -16.15 7.90 -4.34
N ALA A 133 -15.46 6.77 -4.36
CA ALA A 133 -13.99 6.70 -4.41
C ALA A 133 -13.43 6.55 -5.84
N ARG A 134 -14.18 6.92 -6.89
CA ARG A 134 -13.72 6.73 -8.28
C ARG A 134 -12.56 7.64 -8.69
N GLU A 135 -12.48 8.82 -8.08
CA GLU A 135 -11.44 9.82 -8.35
C GLU A 135 -10.13 9.53 -7.61
N LEU A 136 -10.09 8.56 -6.69
CA LEU A 136 -8.84 8.18 -6.04
C LEU A 136 -7.86 7.58 -7.05
N PRO A 137 -6.57 7.97 -7.00
CA PRO A 137 -5.55 7.44 -7.90
C PRO A 137 -5.44 5.94 -7.72
N LEU A 138 -4.97 5.20 -8.73
CA LEU A 138 -4.67 3.76 -8.61
C LEU A 138 -3.19 3.49 -8.39
N GLY A 139 -2.35 4.51 -8.27
CA GLY A 139 -0.91 4.35 -8.15
C GLY A 139 -0.27 5.60 -7.55
N LEU A 140 1.06 5.60 -7.54
CA LEU A 140 1.87 6.77 -7.23
C LEU A 140 1.76 7.84 -8.32
#